data_AF-A0A6M1PEN5-F1
#
_entry.id   AF-A0A6M1PEN5-F1
#
_cell.length_a   1.000
_cell.length_b   1.000
_cell.length_c   1.000
_cell.angle_alpha   90.00
_cell.angle_beta   90.00
_cell.angle_gamma   90.00
#
_symmetry.space_group_name_H-M   'P 1'
#
loop_
_entity.id
_entity.type
_entity.pdbx_description
1 polymer ?
#
loop_
_entity_poly.entity_id
_entity_poly.type
_entity_poly.pdbx_seq_one_letter_code
_entity_poly.pdbx_strand_id
1 'polypeptide(L)'
;MNVEKRDIILKEIQYWRRTKLLPEQYCDFLTNLYSDEGEVPNSNPITLQNLQQGNIKIWMFAFGIISLILLIGFYFSVFPWGLQLATAVSLLVVCYGYAGLLRNRMPIIGLSLAGIGSFLTLGFGLWMIFLHNLEDGLSIPIFVGVCGLLWIILGFTLRIGLLHFGGYGALCLLYAGFAGRVRPEAGVWELQLLWLPLCVLMIWLSWLLYHRVKGVSGVYFGVGALLWLMPEIDSLLLRRDYPAWLSLLLIGKIAAELTLLFLFRKKWIAWVAT
;
A
#
# COMPACT_ATOMS: atom_id res chain seq x y z
N MET A 1 1.80 39.54 -10.89
CA MET A 1 2.77 40.62 -11.20
C MET A 1 2.22 41.45 -12.36
N ASN A 2 2.44 42.78 -12.42
CA ASN A 2 1.82 43.62 -13.46
C ASN A 2 2.52 43.42 -14.82
N VAL A 3 1.78 43.08 -15.88
CA VAL A 3 2.32 42.66 -17.20
C VAL A 3 3.23 43.73 -17.82
N GLU A 4 2.88 45.01 -17.64
CA GLU A 4 3.67 46.15 -18.11
C GLU A 4 5.07 46.21 -17.48
N LYS A 5 5.20 45.87 -16.19
CA LYS A 5 6.50 45.86 -15.52
C LYS A 5 7.40 44.73 -16.04
N ARG A 6 6.81 43.60 -16.45
CA ARG A 6 7.55 42.46 -17.02
C ARG A 6 8.15 42.79 -18.39
N ASP A 7 7.37 43.41 -19.26
CA ASP A 7 7.85 43.78 -20.60
C ASP A 7 8.95 44.83 -20.52
N ILE A 8 8.90 45.71 -19.52
CA ILE A 8 10.00 46.64 -19.21
C ILE A 8 11.26 45.87 -18.78
N ILE A 9 11.13 44.88 -17.87
CA ILE A 9 12.26 44.08 -17.40
C ILE A 9 12.91 43.27 -18.54
N LEU A 10 12.12 42.65 -19.42
CA LEU A 10 12.64 41.88 -20.56
C LEU A 10 13.39 42.77 -21.57
N LYS A 11 12.90 43.99 -21.81
CA LYS A 11 13.61 44.97 -22.67
C LYS A 11 14.94 45.39 -22.07
N GLU A 12 14.98 45.58 -20.75
CA GLU A 12 16.19 45.98 -20.05
C GLU A 12 17.26 44.87 -20.07
N ILE A 13 16.87 43.61 -19.91
CA ILE A 13 17.78 42.46 -20.03
C ILE A 13 18.40 42.37 -21.45
N GLN A 14 17.62 42.66 -22.49
CA GLN A 14 18.12 42.73 -23.87
C GLN A 14 19.10 43.89 -24.07
N TYR A 15 18.84 45.04 -23.44
CA TYR A 15 19.75 46.18 -23.45
C TYR A 15 21.10 45.82 -22.79
N TRP A 16 21.09 45.16 -21.64
CA TRP A 16 22.31 44.70 -20.96
C TRP A 16 23.10 43.68 -21.79
N ARG A 17 22.42 42.79 -22.51
CA ARG A 17 23.05 41.87 -23.46
C ARG A 17 23.73 42.61 -24.61
N ARG A 18 23.05 43.58 -25.23
CA ARG A 18 23.58 44.32 -26.39
C ARG A 18 24.79 45.20 -26.02
N THR A 19 24.77 45.76 -24.82
CA THR A 19 25.84 46.61 -24.28
C THR A 19 26.96 45.83 -23.59
N LYS A 20 26.83 44.50 -23.45
CA LYS A 20 27.74 43.62 -22.71
C LYS A 20 27.97 44.04 -21.25
N LEU A 21 26.96 44.67 -20.63
CA LEU A 21 26.97 45.03 -19.20
C LEU A 21 26.97 43.79 -18.29
N LEU A 22 26.39 42.69 -18.77
CA LEU A 22 26.33 41.41 -18.09
C LEU A 22 26.76 40.27 -19.04
N PRO A 23 27.43 39.22 -18.54
CA PRO A 23 27.75 38.05 -19.35
C PRO A 23 26.48 37.35 -19.85
N GLU A 24 26.54 36.78 -21.06
CA GLU A 24 25.37 36.23 -21.77
C GLU A 24 24.59 35.17 -20.95
N GLN A 25 25.32 34.33 -20.21
CA GLN A 25 24.76 33.29 -19.35
C GLN A 25 23.81 33.84 -18.26
N TYR A 26 24.11 35.03 -17.71
CA TYR A 26 23.24 35.66 -16.71
C TYR A 26 22.01 36.29 -17.35
N CYS A 27 22.16 36.86 -18.54
CA CYS A 27 21.02 37.35 -19.31
C CYS A 27 20.08 36.20 -19.73
N ASP A 28 20.61 35.03 -20.08
CA ASP A 28 19.80 33.84 -20.37
C ASP A 28 19.02 33.38 -19.15
N PHE A 29 19.67 33.30 -17.98
CA PHE A 29 19.03 32.93 -16.73
C PHE A 29 17.87 33.88 -16.36
N LEU A 30 18.11 35.20 -16.40
CA LEU A 30 17.10 36.20 -16.08
C LEU A 30 15.96 36.23 -17.11
N THR A 31 16.28 36.06 -18.39
CA THR A 31 15.26 35.98 -19.44
C THR A 31 14.34 34.79 -19.14
N ASN A 32 14.89 33.60 -18.89
CA ASN A 32 14.10 32.42 -18.57
C ASN A 32 13.26 32.60 -17.29
N LEU A 33 13.83 33.23 -16.25
CA LEU A 33 13.15 33.47 -14.99
C LEU A 33 11.91 34.40 -15.13
N TYR A 34 11.98 35.39 -16.02
CA TYR A 34 10.89 36.34 -16.24
C TYR A 34 10.01 36.00 -17.46
N SER A 35 10.42 35.04 -18.28
CA SER A 35 9.62 34.51 -19.41
C SER A 35 8.62 33.46 -18.92
N ASP A 36 9.00 32.65 -17.93
CA ASP A 36 8.19 31.52 -17.47
C ASP A 36 7.46 31.80 -16.15
N GLU A 37 6.30 32.46 -16.25
CA GLU A 37 5.15 32.14 -15.39
C GLU A 37 3.96 31.78 -16.29
N GLY A 38 3.88 30.49 -16.62
CA GLY A 38 2.76 29.89 -17.34
C GLY A 38 2.84 28.37 -17.39
N GLU A 39 4.05 27.80 -17.52
CA GLU A 39 4.23 26.34 -17.51
C GLU A 39 5.36 25.95 -16.57
N VAL A 40 5.01 25.81 -15.29
CA VAL A 40 5.68 24.81 -14.46
C VAL A 40 5.62 23.50 -15.26
N PRO A 41 6.73 22.81 -15.57
CA PRO A 41 6.66 21.52 -16.24
C PRO A 41 5.94 20.58 -15.27
N ASN A 42 4.64 20.47 -15.46
CA ASN A 42 3.78 19.61 -14.70
C ASN A 42 4.33 18.21 -14.94
N SER A 43 4.95 17.64 -13.91
CA SER A 43 5.39 16.24 -13.87
C SER A 43 4.19 15.28 -13.78
N ASN A 44 3.05 15.67 -14.37
CA ASN A 44 1.85 14.87 -14.53
C ASN A 44 1.83 14.38 -15.98
N PRO A 45 2.11 13.10 -16.25
CA PRO A 45 2.20 12.56 -17.62
C PRO A 45 0.86 12.51 -18.37
N ILE A 46 -0.22 13.08 -17.82
CA ILE A 46 -1.59 12.99 -18.34
C ILE A 46 -2.20 14.40 -18.36
N THR A 47 -1.84 15.21 -19.34
CA THR A 47 -2.52 16.48 -19.66
C THR A 47 -3.40 16.27 -20.90
N LEU A 48 -4.60 16.84 -20.92
CA LEU A 48 -5.57 16.70 -22.04
C LEU A 48 -4.99 17.15 -23.41
N GLN A 49 -3.98 18.01 -23.42
CA GLN A 49 -3.25 18.41 -24.63
C GLN A 49 -2.38 17.28 -25.21
N ASN A 50 -1.83 16.38 -24.39
CA ASN A 50 -1.10 15.19 -24.86
C ASN A 50 -2.03 14.14 -25.48
N LEU A 51 -3.32 14.13 -25.11
CA LEU A 51 -4.32 13.25 -25.72
C LEU A 51 -4.73 13.71 -27.12
N GLN A 52 -4.69 15.02 -27.41
CA GLN A 52 -4.98 15.57 -28.75
C GLN A 52 -3.89 15.27 -29.78
N GLN A 53 -2.65 15.03 -29.36
CA GLN A 53 -1.54 14.62 -30.25
C GLN A 53 -1.31 13.09 -30.24
N GLY A 54 -2.28 12.31 -29.76
CA GLY A 54 -2.16 10.87 -29.59
C GLY A 54 -2.01 10.13 -30.93
N ASN A 55 -0.88 9.47 -31.12
CA ASN A 55 -0.63 8.57 -32.25
C ASN A 55 -1.72 7.48 -32.30
N ILE A 56 -2.37 7.31 -33.46
CA ILE A 56 -3.47 6.34 -33.64
C ILE A 56 -3.08 4.91 -33.23
N LYS A 57 -1.79 4.57 -33.31
CA LYS A 57 -1.25 3.28 -32.85
C LYS A 57 -1.37 3.10 -31.34
N ILE A 58 -1.17 4.16 -30.55
CA ILE A 58 -1.32 4.14 -29.09
C ILE A 58 -2.80 4.00 -28.72
N TRP A 59 -3.68 4.70 -29.43
CA TRP A 59 -5.14 4.55 -29.26
C TRP A 59 -5.63 3.15 -29.61
N MET A 60 -5.17 2.58 -30.73
CA MET A 60 -5.48 1.20 -31.11
C MET A 60 -4.94 0.18 -30.09
N PHE A 61 -3.72 0.41 -29.58
CA PHE A 61 -3.13 -0.46 -28.56
C PHE A 61 -3.91 -0.39 -27.24
N ALA A 62 -4.26 0.82 -26.78
CA ALA A 62 -5.07 1.03 -25.59
C ALA A 62 -6.47 0.40 -25.75
N PHE A 63 -7.11 0.61 -26.91
CA PHE A 63 -8.38 -0.03 -27.24
C PHE A 63 -8.26 -1.55 -27.23
N GLY A 64 -7.20 -2.11 -27.82
CA GLY A 64 -6.93 -3.55 -27.82
C GLY A 64 -6.75 -4.12 -26.41
N ILE A 65 -5.98 -3.44 -25.55
CA ILE A 65 -5.81 -3.83 -24.14
C ILE A 65 -7.14 -3.78 -23.40
N ILE A 66 -7.89 -2.68 -23.51
CA ILE A 66 -9.18 -2.52 -22.83
C ILE A 66 -10.17 -3.57 -23.32
N SER A 67 -10.25 -3.79 -24.64
CA SER A 67 -11.11 -4.81 -25.23
C SER A 67 -10.72 -6.21 -24.75
N LEU A 68 -9.43 -6.53 -24.65
CA LEU A 68 -8.95 -7.80 -24.11
C LEU A 68 -9.30 -7.97 -22.63
N ILE A 69 -9.12 -6.93 -21.82
CA ILE A 69 -9.48 -6.94 -20.39
C ILE A 69 -10.99 -7.18 -20.24
N LEU A 70 -11.81 -6.47 -21.02
CA LEU A 70 -13.26 -6.64 -21.00
C LEU A 70 -13.67 -8.03 -21.49
N LEU A 71 -13.04 -8.55 -22.54
CA LEU A 71 -13.30 -9.90 -23.04
C LEU A 71 -12.98 -10.95 -21.98
N ILE A 72 -11.79 -10.87 -21.37
CA ILE A 72 -11.38 -11.77 -20.29
C ILE A 72 -12.37 -11.66 -19.13
N GLY A 73 -12.72 -10.44 -18.71
CA GLY A 73 -13.69 -10.24 -17.62
C GLY A 73 -15.06 -10.82 -17.93
N PHE A 74 -15.60 -10.61 -19.13
CA PHE A 74 -16.94 -11.07 -19.48
C PHE A 74 -17.02 -12.58 -19.73
N TYR A 75 -15.97 -13.17 -20.30
CA TYR A 75 -15.89 -14.60 -20.61
C TYR A 75 -15.19 -15.45 -19.56
N PHE A 76 -14.71 -14.82 -18.47
CA PHE A 76 -13.99 -15.52 -17.40
C PHE A 76 -14.79 -16.72 -16.88
N SER A 77 -16.10 -16.56 -16.68
CA SER A 77 -16.99 -17.60 -16.15
C SER A 77 -17.17 -18.81 -17.07
N VAL A 78 -16.96 -18.65 -18.38
CA VAL A 78 -17.14 -19.71 -19.39
C VAL A 78 -15.85 -20.52 -19.57
N PHE A 79 -14.71 -19.97 -19.17
CA PHE A 79 -13.43 -20.66 -19.32
C PHE A 79 -13.36 -21.92 -18.45
N PRO A 80 -12.69 -22.99 -18.92
CA PRO A 80 -12.38 -24.14 -18.07
C PRO A 80 -11.57 -23.71 -16.85
N TRP A 81 -11.74 -24.44 -15.73
CA TRP A 81 -11.10 -24.13 -14.45
C TRP A 81 -9.58 -23.89 -14.57
N GLY A 82 -8.87 -24.71 -15.35
CA GLY A 82 -7.43 -24.55 -15.55
C GLY A 82 -7.03 -23.22 -16.22
N LEU A 83 -7.86 -22.70 -17.14
CA LEU A 83 -7.60 -21.44 -17.83
C LEU A 83 -7.97 -20.23 -16.96
N GLN A 84 -9.01 -20.34 -16.13
CA GLN A 84 -9.32 -19.34 -15.11
C GLN A 84 -8.16 -19.19 -14.11
N LEU A 85 -7.61 -20.31 -13.64
CA LEU A 85 -6.46 -20.30 -12.74
C LEU A 85 -5.21 -19.74 -13.44
N ALA A 86 -4.93 -20.17 -14.68
CA ALA A 86 -3.78 -19.69 -15.44
C ALA A 86 -3.85 -18.17 -15.67
N THR A 87 -5.03 -17.63 -16.00
CA THR A 87 -5.21 -16.17 -16.17
C THR A 87 -5.02 -15.43 -14.86
N ALA A 88 -5.63 -15.89 -13.75
CA ALA A 88 -5.45 -15.30 -12.42
C ALA A 88 -3.97 -15.31 -11.99
N VAL A 89 -3.26 -16.44 -12.12
CA VAL A 89 -1.84 -16.56 -11.76
C VAL A 89 -0.96 -15.71 -12.67
N SER A 90 -1.23 -15.66 -13.97
CA SER A 90 -0.45 -14.84 -14.90
C SER A 90 -0.52 -13.34 -14.54
N LEU A 91 -1.71 -12.83 -14.21
CA LEU A 91 -1.90 -11.46 -13.72
C LEU A 91 -1.16 -11.21 -12.41
N LEU A 92 -1.16 -12.18 -11.50
CA LEU A 92 -0.44 -12.14 -10.23
C LEU A 92 1.08 -12.01 -10.44
N VAL A 93 1.63 -12.86 -11.32
CA VAL A 93 3.07 -12.86 -11.68
C VAL A 93 3.45 -11.55 -12.35
N VAL A 94 2.64 -11.04 -13.26
CA VAL A 94 2.87 -9.74 -13.91
C VAL A 94 2.85 -8.62 -12.87
N CYS A 95 1.80 -8.52 -12.05
CA CYS A 95 1.67 -7.43 -11.07
C CYS A 95 2.82 -7.43 -10.06
N TYR A 96 3.06 -8.55 -9.37
CA TYR A 96 4.11 -8.59 -8.36
C TYR A 96 5.53 -8.62 -8.94
N GLY A 97 5.71 -9.22 -10.13
CA GLY A 97 6.99 -9.22 -10.85
C GLY A 97 7.41 -7.81 -11.24
N TYR A 98 6.53 -7.07 -11.91
CA TYR A 98 6.79 -5.66 -12.23
C TYR A 98 6.83 -4.77 -10.99
N ALA A 99 6.06 -5.08 -9.93
CA ALA A 99 6.15 -4.36 -8.68
C ALA A 99 7.56 -4.45 -8.09
N GLY A 100 8.17 -5.64 -8.11
CA GLY A 100 9.55 -5.86 -7.69
C GLY A 100 10.57 -5.15 -8.58
N LEU A 101 10.43 -5.25 -9.91
CA LEU A 101 11.35 -4.64 -10.88
C LEU A 101 11.35 -3.10 -10.80
N LEU A 102 10.16 -2.50 -10.71
CA LEU A 102 10.00 -1.04 -10.72
C LEU A 102 10.25 -0.41 -9.35
N ARG A 103 10.28 -1.20 -8.26
CA ARG A 103 10.36 -0.69 -6.89
C ARG A 103 11.50 0.30 -6.65
N ASN A 104 12.69 0.01 -7.19
CA ASN A 104 13.87 0.85 -6.97
C ASN A 104 13.91 2.08 -7.89
N ARG A 105 13.23 2.02 -9.05
CA ARG A 105 13.23 3.11 -10.05
C ARG A 105 12.06 4.07 -9.83
N MET A 106 10.89 3.52 -9.52
CA MET A 106 9.60 4.21 -9.42
C MET A 106 8.81 3.61 -8.25
N PRO A 107 9.12 3.99 -6.99
CA PRO A 107 8.59 3.32 -5.80
C PRO A 107 7.06 3.42 -5.68
N ILE A 108 6.48 4.54 -6.10
CA ILE A 108 5.02 4.76 -6.09
C ILE A 108 4.33 3.77 -7.04
N ILE A 109 4.89 3.57 -8.24
CA ILE A 109 4.34 2.64 -9.24
C ILE A 109 4.53 1.19 -8.80
N GLY A 110 5.69 0.86 -8.22
CA GLY A 110 5.91 -0.46 -7.64
C GLY A 110 4.91 -0.79 -6.53
N LEU A 111 4.64 0.18 -5.64
CA LEU A 111 3.66 0.02 -4.57
C LEU A 111 2.22 -0.08 -5.11
N SER A 112 1.84 0.78 -6.06
CA SER A 112 0.50 0.73 -6.65
C SER A 112 0.26 -0.60 -7.37
N LEU A 113 1.25 -1.13 -8.07
CA LEU A 113 1.14 -2.40 -8.76
C LEU A 113 1.05 -3.60 -7.80
N ALA A 114 1.76 -3.56 -6.67
CA ALA A 114 1.59 -4.54 -5.59
C ALA A 114 0.18 -4.44 -4.96
N GLY A 115 -0.35 -3.23 -4.81
CA GLY A 115 -1.72 -3.00 -4.34
C GLY A 115 -2.77 -3.55 -5.31
N ILE A 116 -2.65 -3.24 -6.59
CA ILE A 116 -3.51 -3.77 -7.67
C ILE A 116 -3.41 -5.30 -7.69
N GLY A 117 -2.20 -5.85 -7.66
CA GLY A 117 -1.98 -7.29 -7.59
C GLY A 117 -2.74 -7.91 -6.42
N SER A 118 -2.64 -7.32 -5.22
CA SER A 118 -3.33 -7.80 -4.02
C SER A 118 -4.85 -7.77 -4.16
N PHE A 119 -5.40 -6.68 -4.70
CA PHE A 119 -6.84 -6.56 -4.96
C PHE A 119 -7.32 -7.61 -5.98
N LEU A 120 -6.56 -7.81 -7.07
CA LEU A 120 -6.85 -8.83 -8.07
C LEU A 120 -6.75 -10.24 -7.49
N THR A 121 -5.76 -10.52 -6.63
CA THR A 121 -5.62 -11.84 -5.98
C THR A 121 -6.87 -12.20 -5.19
N LEU A 122 -7.36 -11.28 -4.34
CA LEU A 122 -8.57 -11.49 -3.57
C LEU A 122 -9.81 -11.54 -4.46
N GLY A 123 -9.95 -10.61 -5.40
CA GLY A 123 -11.11 -10.52 -6.28
C GLY A 123 -11.31 -11.77 -7.13
N PHE A 124 -10.27 -12.20 -7.86
CA PHE A 124 -10.35 -13.41 -8.69
C PHE A 124 -10.51 -14.67 -7.84
N GLY A 125 -9.81 -14.77 -6.71
CA GLY A 125 -9.93 -15.96 -5.86
C GLY A 125 -11.31 -16.11 -5.23
N LEU A 126 -11.89 -15.03 -4.69
CA LEU A 126 -13.27 -15.05 -4.20
C LEU A 126 -14.26 -15.34 -5.33
N TRP A 127 -14.08 -14.71 -6.49
CA TRP A 127 -14.97 -14.95 -7.63
C TRP A 127 -14.92 -16.42 -8.09
N MET A 128 -13.75 -17.04 -8.14
CA MET A 128 -13.62 -18.47 -8.47
C MET A 128 -14.29 -19.38 -7.44
N ILE A 129 -14.20 -19.05 -6.14
CA ILE A 129 -14.89 -19.81 -5.07
C ILE A 129 -16.40 -19.78 -5.29
N PHE A 130 -16.97 -18.60 -5.53
CA PHE A 130 -18.41 -18.47 -5.79
C PHE A 130 -18.83 -19.14 -7.09
N LEU A 131 -18.03 -19.01 -8.16
CA LEU A 131 -18.36 -19.57 -9.47
C LEU A 131 -18.45 -21.11 -9.44
N HIS A 132 -17.64 -21.76 -8.62
CA HIS A 132 -17.62 -23.22 -8.49
C HIS A 132 -18.45 -23.74 -7.32
N ASN A 133 -19.24 -22.87 -6.67
CA ASN A 133 -20.03 -23.21 -5.48
C ASN A 133 -19.17 -23.85 -4.37
N LEU A 134 -17.92 -23.41 -4.21
CA LEU A 134 -16.99 -23.89 -3.19
C LEU A 134 -17.17 -23.15 -1.86
N GLU A 135 -18.32 -22.53 -1.63
CA GLU A 135 -18.64 -21.70 -0.46
C GLU A 135 -18.89 -22.51 0.83
N ASP A 136 -18.18 -23.62 0.97
CA ASP A 136 -18.05 -24.35 2.22
C ASP A 136 -17.45 -23.43 3.29
N GLY A 137 -17.86 -23.61 4.55
CA GLY A 137 -17.46 -22.75 5.67
C GLY A 137 -15.95 -22.67 5.96
N LEU A 138 -15.13 -23.46 5.26
CA LEU A 138 -13.67 -23.52 5.35
C LEU A 138 -12.93 -22.96 4.14
N SER A 139 -13.53 -22.95 2.95
CA SER A 139 -12.83 -22.56 1.71
C SER A 139 -12.37 -21.11 1.72
N ILE A 140 -13.24 -20.19 2.17
CA ILE A 140 -12.90 -18.77 2.29
C ILE A 140 -11.77 -18.55 3.33
N PRO A 141 -11.85 -19.09 4.57
CA PRO A 141 -10.74 -19.03 5.51
C PRO A 141 -9.41 -19.55 4.96
N ILE A 142 -9.42 -20.72 4.30
CA ILE A 142 -8.22 -21.32 3.70
C ILE A 142 -7.65 -20.39 2.63
N PHE A 143 -8.49 -19.87 1.74
CA PHE A 143 -8.08 -18.96 0.69
C PHE A 143 -7.46 -17.67 1.24
N VAL A 144 -8.11 -17.03 2.21
CA VAL A 144 -7.58 -15.83 2.89
C VAL A 144 -6.25 -16.14 3.57
N GLY A 145 -6.08 -17.35 4.11
CA GLY A 145 -4.83 -17.79 4.76
C GLY A 145 -3.70 -17.93 3.74
N VAL A 146 -3.98 -18.54 2.60
CA VAL A 146 -3.04 -18.65 1.47
C VAL A 146 -2.65 -17.26 0.96
N CYS A 147 -3.60 -16.34 0.79
CA CYS A 147 -3.32 -14.95 0.43
C CYS A 147 -2.44 -14.25 1.48
N GLY A 148 -2.76 -14.41 2.76
CA GLY A 148 -1.98 -13.84 3.87
C GLY A 148 -0.53 -14.32 3.86
N LEU A 149 -0.30 -15.62 3.70
CA LEU A 149 1.04 -16.21 3.59
C LEU A 149 1.78 -15.71 2.34
N LEU A 150 1.10 -15.66 1.20
CA LEU A 150 1.66 -15.13 -0.04
C LEU A 150 2.11 -13.67 0.13
N TRP A 151 1.31 -12.82 0.78
CA TRP A 151 1.65 -11.43 1.04
C TRP A 151 2.77 -11.27 2.07
N ILE A 152 2.87 -12.16 3.06
CA ILE A 152 4.01 -12.19 3.99
C ILE A 152 5.30 -12.53 3.22
N ILE A 153 5.27 -13.60 2.41
CA ILE A 153 6.45 -14.05 1.65
C ILE A 153 6.86 -12.98 0.62
N LEU A 154 5.93 -12.47 -0.17
CA LEU A 154 6.21 -11.42 -1.16
C LEU A 154 6.59 -10.09 -0.50
N GLY A 155 5.91 -9.70 0.58
CA GLY A 155 6.22 -8.48 1.32
C GLY A 155 7.61 -8.53 1.95
N PHE A 156 8.04 -9.69 2.47
CA PHE A 156 9.37 -9.91 3.00
C PHE A 156 10.44 -9.92 1.89
N THR A 157 10.23 -10.71 0.82
CA THR A 157 11.21 -10.86 -0.28
C THR A 157 11.37 -9.58 -1.11
N LEU A 158 10.25 -8.97 -1.51
CA LEU A 158 10.23 -7.71 -2.25
C LEU A 158 10.43 -6.49 -1.35
N ARG A 159 10.56 -6.67 -0.02
CA ARG A 159 10.62 -5.67 1.06
C ARG A 159 9.52 -4.60 1.01
N ILE A 160 8.33 -4.94 0.54
CA ILE A 160 7.17 -4.04 0.51
C ILE A 160 6.46 -4.12 1.86
N GLY A 161 6.73 -3.14 2.73
CA GLY A 161 6.22 -3.14 4.11
C GLY A 161 4.70 -3.22 4.21
N LEU A 162 3.98 -2.47 3.37
CA LEU A 162 2.51 -2.47 3.36
C LEU A 162 1.91 -3.84 2.98
N LEU A 163 2.53 -4.53 2.02
CA LEU A 163 2.11 -5.87 1.60
C LEU A 163 2.34 -6.89 2.72
N HIS A 164 3.52 -6.84 3.34
CA HIS A 164 3.87 -7.70 4.47
C HIS A 164 2.91 -7.50 5.65
N PHE A 165 2.62 -6.24 5.97
CA PHE A 165 1.68 -5.85 7.00
C PHE A 165 0.25 -6.35 6.69
N GLY A 166 -0.21 -6.19 5.45
CA GLY A 166 -1.50 -6.71 5.01
C GLY A 166 -1.63 -8.23 5.15
N GLY A 167 -0.54 -8.96 4.91
CA GLY A 167 -0.49 -10.41 5.12
C GLY A 167 -0.71 -10.82 6.58
N TYR A 168 -0.06 -10.13 7.53
CA TYR A 168 -0.35 -10.33 8.95
C TYR A 168 -1.77 -9.91 9.33
N GLY A 169 -2.30 -8.84 8.73
CA GLY A 169 -3.69 -8.44 8.91
C GLY A 169 -4.68 -9.55 8.52
N ALA A 170 -4.46 -10.21 7.39
CA ALA A 170 -5.26 -11.36 6.96
C ALA A 170 -5.17 -12.53 7.95
N LEU A 171 -3.97 -12.87 8.44
CA LEU A 171 -3.81 -13.92 9.46
C LEU A 171 -4.45 -13.56 10.80
N CYS A 172 -4.37 -12.28 11.22
CA CYS A 172 -5.03 -11.80 12.44
C CYS A 172 -6.54 -11.92 12.34
N LEU A 173 -7.12 -11.58 11.18
CA LEU A 173 -8.56 -11.72 10.94
C LEU A 173 -9.00 -13.19 11.03
N LEU A 174 -8.21 -14.10 10.44
CA LEU A 174 -8.47 -15.54 10.54
C LEU A 174 -8.36 -16.05 11.96
N TYR A 175 -7.34 -15.62 12.68
CA TYR A 175 -7.15 -15.97 14.09
C TYR A 175 -8.33 -15.48 14.94
N ALA A 176 -8.75 -14.22 14.79
CA ALA A 176 -9.91 -13.66 15.49
C ALA A 176 -11.18 -14.46 15.18
N GLY A 177 -11.45 -14.73 13.89
CA GLY A 177 -12.62 -15.50 13.47
C GLY A 177 -12.61 -16.95 14.00
N PHE A 178 -11.45 -17.60 14.02
CA PHE A 178 -11.30 -18.93 14.60
C PHE A 178 -11.49 -18.92 16.12
N ALA A 179 -10.84 -17.99 16.83
CA ALA A 179 -10.97 -17.84 18.28
C ALA A 179 -12.42 -17.55 18.70
N GLY A 180 -13.14 -16.71 17.95
CA GLY A 180 -14.56 -16.43 18.18
C GLY A 180 -15.46 -17.66 18.00
N ARG A 181 -15.15 -18.55 17.05
CA ARG A 181 -15.90 -19.80 16.85
C ARG A 181 -15.62 -20.83 17.95
N VAL A 182 -14.36 -20.96 18.39
CA VAL A 182 -13.96 -21.97 19.38
C VAL A 182 -14.31 -21.53 20.81
N ARG A 183 -14.19 -20.23 21.12
CA ARG A 183 -14.48 -19.66 22.45
C ARG A 183 -15.38 -18.43 22.35
N PRO A 184 -16.67 -18.61 22.04
CA PRO A 184 -17.63 -17.51 21.93
C PRO A 184 -17.77 -16.74 23.26
N GLU A 185 -17.74 -17.45 24.39
CA GLU A 185 -17.95 -16.88 25.73
C GLU A 185 -16.65 -16.48 26.45
N ALA A 186 -15.51 -16.42 25.75
CA ALA A 186 -14.23 -16.04 26.37
C ALA A 186 -14.32 -14.64 27.00
N GLY A 187 -13.99 -14.55 28.28
CA GLY A 187 -13.92 -13.28 29.00
C GLY A 187 -12.72 -12.43 28.57
N VAL A 188 -12.70 -11.16 29.01
CA VAL A 188 -11.62 -10.20 28.69
C VAL A 188 -10.23 -10.73 29.05
N TRP A 189 -10.10 -11.44 30.17
CA TRP A 189 -8.81 -12.02 30.58
C TRP A 189 -8.32 -13.14 29.66
N GLU A 190 -9.23 -13.97 29.15
CA GLU A 190 -8.86 -15.00 28.18
C GLU A 190 -8.41 -14.37 26.87
N LEU A 191 -9.05 -13.29 26.44
CA LEU A 191 -8.63 -12.52 25.27
C LEU A 191 -7.25 -11.90 25.43
N GLN A 192 -6.94 -11.36 26.61
CA GLN A 192 -5.57 -10.88 26.88
C GLN A 192 -4.56 -12.02 26.70
N LEU A 193 -4.84 -13.22 27.22
CA LEU A 193 -3.96 -14.38 27.07
C LEU A 193 -3.84 -14.88 25.63
N LEU A 194 -4.88 -14.71 24.80
CA LEU A 194 -4.87 -15.10 23.39
C LEU A 194 -4.05 -14.14 22.52
N TRP A 195 -4.07 -12.84 22.80
CA TRP A 195 -3.49 -11.82 21.91
C TRP A 195 -2.15 -11.26 22.42
N LEU A 196 -1.96 -11.09 23.73
CA LEU A 196 -0.73 -10.50 24.27
C LEU A 196 0.54 -11.31 23.99
N PRO A 197 0.55 -12.66 24.03
CA PRO A 197 1.74 -13.42 23.64
C PRO A 197 2.15 -13.17 22.19
N LEU A 198 1.19 -12.99 21.29
CA LEU A 198 1.44 -12.65 19.88
C LEU A 198 2.02 -11.23 19.75
N CYS A 199 1.48 -10.27 20.50
CA CYS A 199 2.02 -8.90 20.58
C CYS A 199 3.51 -8.92 21.01
N VAL A 200 3.82 -9.61 22.11
CA VAL A 200 5.19 -9.74 22.63
C VAL A 200 6.10 -10.43 21.60
N LEU A 201 5.63 -11.51 20.95
CA LEU A 201 6.37 -12.19 19.90
C LEU A 201 6.69 -11.26 18.74
N MET A 202 5.73 -10.46 18.27
CA MET A 202 5.95 -9.53 17.16
C MET A 202 6.92 -8.40 17.52
N ILE A 203 6.81 -7.83 18.71
CA ILE A 203 7.77 -6.81 19.19
C ILE A 203 9.18 -7.42 19.34
N TRP A 204 9.28 -8.64 19.85
CA TRP A 204 10.54 -9.36 19.94
C TRP A 204 11.15 -9.66 18.56
N LEU A 205 10.34 -10.07 17.58
CA LEU A 205 10.78 -10.28 16.20
C LEU A 205 11.24 -8.98 15.53
N SER A 206 10.59 -7.85 15.81
CA SER A 206 11.06 -6.53 15.37
C SER A 206 12.47 -6.26 15.89
N TRP A 207 12.69 -6.48 17.19
CA TRP A 207 14.02 -6.34 17.81
C TRP A 207 15.06 -7.35 17.27
N LEU A 208 14.66 -8.58 16.93
CA LEU A 208 15.60 -9.56 16.36
C LEU A 208 16.01 -9.19 14.93
N LEU A 209 15.06 -8.68 14.14
CA LEU A 209 15.23 -8.47 12.71
C LEU A 209 15.81 -7.10 12.35
N TYR A 210 15.77 -6.08 13.21
CA TYR A 210 16.29 -4.76 12.84
C TYR A 210 17.77 -4.75 12.46
N HIS A 211 18.57 -5.64 13.06
CA HIS A 211 19.98 -5.81 12.70
C HIS A 211 20.20 -6.71 11.49
N ARG A 212 19.27 -7.62 11.18
CA ARG A 212 19.43 -8.69 10.17
C ARG A 212 18.87 -8.28 8.81
N VAL A 213 17.71 -7.62 8.78
CA VAL A 213 16.95 -7.35 7.55
C VAL A 213 16.36 -5.93 7.58
N LYS A 214 16.97 -5.03 6.80
CA LYS A 214 16.52 -3.64 6.63
C LYS A 214 15.11 -3.54 6.05
N GLY A 215 14.30 -2.61 6.55
CA GLY A 215 12.95 -2.33 6.08
C GLY A 215 11.87 -3.33 6.50
N VAL A 216 12.21 -4.35 7.29
CA VAL A 216 11.26 -5.39 7.73
C VAL A 216 10.86 -5.23 9.20
N SER A 217 11.79 -4.80 10.06
CA SER A 217 11.56 -4.60 11.49
C SER A 217 10.35 -3.69 11.79
N GLY A 218 10.17 -2.62 11.00
CA GLY A 218 9.04 -1.71 11.15
C GLY A 218 7.67 -2.37 10.97
N VAL A 219 7.58 -3.41 10.14
CA VAL A 219 6.33 -4.16 9.95
C VAL A 219 5.99 -4.93 11.22
N TYR A 220 6.93 -5.69 11.77
CA TYR A 220 6.74 -6.44 13.00
C TYR A 220 6.40 -5.53 14.18
N PHE A 221 7.03 -4.36 14.27
CA PHE A 221 6.72 -3.36 15.28
C PHE A 221 5.27 -2.86 15.14
N GLY A 222 4.87 -2.47 13.93
CA GLY A 222 3.52 -1.98 13.66
C GLY A 222 2.43 -3.04 13.89
N VAL A 223 2.69 -4.30 13.50
CA VAL A 223 1.77 -5.42 13.79
C VAL A 223 1.70 -5.65 15.30
N GLY A 224 2.84 -5.69 16.00
CA GLY A 224 2.88 -5.85 17.46
C GLY A 224 2.12 -4.76 18.20
N ALA A 225 2.29 -3.50 17.79
CA ALA A 225 1.54 -2.36 18.32
C ALA A 225 0.03 -2.54 18.15
N LEU A 226 -0.45 -2.96 16.98
CA LEU A 226 -1.88 -3.23 16.78
C LEU A 226 -2.40 -4.42 17.58
N LEU A 227 -1.60 -5.49 17.70
CA LEU A 227 -1.97 -6.67 18.50
C LEU A 227 -2.17 -6.35 19.99
N TRP A 228 -1.55 -5.28 20.51
CA TRP A 228 -1.76 -4.80 21.87
C TRP A 228 -3.22 -4.41 22.16
N LEU A 229 -3.90 -3.88 21.14
CA LEU A 229 -5.29 -3.40 21.18
C LEU A 229 -6.30 -4.46 20.74
N MET A 230 -5.83 -5.57 20.16
CA MET A 230 -6.71 -6.62 19.63
C MET A 230 -7.62 -7.31 20.66
N PRO A 231 -7.25 -7.55 21.93
CA PRO A 231 -8.20 -8.13 22.89
C PRO A 231 -9.51 -7.34 23.00
N GLU A 232 -9.39 -6.02 23.07
CA GLU A 232 -10.52 -5.11 23.21
C GLU A 232 -11.29 -4.99 21.89
N ILE A 233 -10.58 -4.88 20.77
CA ILE A 233 -11.18 -4.84 19.42
C ILE A 233 -11.97 -6.14 19.13
N ASP A 234 -11.41 -7.30 19.46
CA ASP A 234 -12.07 -8.61 19.32
C ASP A 234 -13.36 -8.65 20.14
N SER A 235 -13.30 -8.24 21.41
CA SER A 235 -14.51 -8.19 22.25
C SER A 235 -15.59 -7.22 21.75
N LEU A 236 -15.20 -6.09 21.15
CA LEU A 236 -16.16 -5.10 20.63
C LEU A 236 -16.78 -5.52 19.30
N LEU A 237 -16.01 -6.15 18.41
CA LEU A 237 -16.47 -6.50 17.06
C LEU A 237 -17.14 -7.87 16.99
N LEU A 238 -16.70 -8.83 17.80
CA LEU A 238 -17.04 -10.25 17.63
C LEU A 238 -17.84 -10.83 18.81
N ARG A 239 -17.94 -10.14 19.95
CA ARG A 239 -18.62 -10.64 21.17
C ARG A 239 -19.85 -9.81 21.52
N ARG A 240 -20.88 -10.47 22.06
CA ARG A 240 -22.21 -9.87 22.28
C ARG A 240 -22.32 -9.04 23.56
N ASP A 241 -21.58 -9.40 24.61
CA ASP A 241 -21.70 -8.75 25.92
C ASP A 241 -20.48 -7.85 26.20
N TYR A 242 -20.61 -6.56 25.86
CA TYR A 242 -19.56 -5.56 26.11
C TYR A 242 -19.84 -4.81 27.42
N PRO A 243 -18.95 -4.89 28.42
CA PRO A 243 -19.11 -4.09 29.61
C PRO A 243 -18.59 -2.66 29.39
N ALA A 244 -19.30 -1.65 29.89
CA ALA A 244 -18.97 -0.23 29.67
C ALA A 244 -17.55 0.17 30.12
N TRP A 245 -16.97 -0.54 31.10
CA TRP A 245 -15.62 -0.30 31.57
C TRP A 245 -14.53 -0.69 30.55
N LEU A 246 -14.86 -1.54 29.56
CA LEU A 246 -13.92 -1.97 28.53
C LEU A 246 -13.46 -0.81 27.64
N SER A 247 -14.36 0.13 27.33
CA SER A 247 -14.03 1.33 26.56
C SER A 247 -13.00 2.19 27.30
N LEU A 248 -13.11 2.31 28.63
CA LEU A 248 -12.12 3.00 29.46
C LEU A 248 -10.78 2.26 29.46
N LEU A 249 -10.80 0.92 29.50
CA LEU A 249 -9.58 0.12 29.40
C LEU A 249 -8.89 0.31 28.04
N LEU A 250 -9.64 0.31 26.93
CA LEU A 250 -9.10 0.55 25.59
C LEU A 250 -8.45 1.94 25.50
N ILE A 251 -9.13 2.98 25.97
CA ILE A 251 -8.58 4.35 26.02
C ILE A 251 -7.30 4.37 26.88
N GLY A 252 -7.32 3.70 28.03
CA GLY A 252 -6.16 3.56 28.91
C GLY A 252 -4.98 2.86 28.22
N LYS A 253 -5.24 1.80 27.45
CA LYS A 253 -4.21 1.11 26.66
C LYS A 253 -3.63 1.97 25.55
N ILE A 254 -4.47 2.72 24.83
CA ILE A 254 -4.01 3.66 23.80
C ILE A 254 -3.14 4.75 24.44
N ALA A 255 -3.57 5.32 25.57
CA ALA A 255 -2.78 6.32 26.29
C ALA A 255 -1.44 5.75 26.79
N ALA A 256 -1.44 4.53 27.32
CA ALA A 256 -0.23 3.83 27.75
C ALA A 256 0.71 3.55 26.57
N GLU A 257 0.17 3.07 25.44
CA GLU A 257 0.92 2.80 24.22
C GLU A 257 1.58 4.08 23.68
N LEU A 258 0.81 5.17 23.53
CA LEU A 258 1.34 6.46 23.10
C LEU A 258 2.42 7.00 24.04
N THR A 259 2.23 6.83 25.35
CA THR A 259 3.22 7.23 26.36
C THR A 259 4.51 6.41 26.23
N LEU A 260 4.39 5.08 26.09
CA LEU A 260 5.54 4.20 25.88
C LEU A 260 6.27 4.52 24.56
N LEU A 261 5.53 4.74 23.47
CA LEU A 261 6.09 5.17 22.20
C LEU A 261 6.83 6.50 22.34
N PHE A 262 6.29 7.47 23.08
CA PHE A 262 6.96 8.75 23.28
C PHE A 262 8.23 8.63 24.15
N LEU A 263 8.16 7.89 25.25
CA LEU A 263 9.28 7.67 26.17
C LEU A 263 10.43 6.91 25.48
N PHE A 264 10.11 5.87 24.73
CA PHE A 264 11.08 5.02 24.06
C PHE A 264 11.40 5.43 22.62
N ARG A 265 10.97 6.62 22.18
CA ARG A 265 11.13 7.11 20.79
C ARG A 265 12.52 6.92 20.22
N LYS A 266 13.57 7.24 20.99
CA LYS A 266 14.95 7.10 20.52
C LYS A 266 15.34 5.63 20.22
N LYS A 267 14.76 4.68 20.96
CA LYS A 267 15.05 3.25 20.80
C LYS A 267 14.26 2.66 19.63
N TRP A 268 12.95 2.82 19.61
CA TRP A 268 12.15 2.18 18.57
C TRP A 268 12.31 2.85 17.20
N ILE A 269 12.53 4.18 17.13
CA ILE A 269 12.80 4.85 15.84
C ILE A 269 14.07 4.25 15.19
N ALA A 270 15.08 3.91 15.98
CA ALA A 270 16.28 3.25 15.47
C ALA A 270 16.00 1.86 14.88
N TRP A 271 14.95 1.17 15.33
CA TRP A 271 14.54 -0.13 14.81
C TRP A 271 13.71 -0.04 13.53
N VAL A 272 12.96 1.05 13.37
CA VAL A 272 12.00 1.24 12.26
C VAL A 272 12.61 2.02 11.10
N ALA A 273 13.54 2.93 11.36
CA ALA A 273 14.16 3.80 10.35
C ALA A 273 15.24 3.11 9.49
N THR A 274 15.59 1.86 9.78
CA THR A 274 16.63 1.06 9.10
C THR A 274 16.08 0.13 8.03
#